data_AF-A0A519KUD9-F1
#
_entry.id   AF-A0A519KUD9-F1
#
_cell.length_a   1.000
_cell.length_b   1.000
_cell.length_c   1.000
_cell.angle_alpha   90.00
_cell.angle_beta   90.00
_cell.angle_gamma   90.00
#
_symmetry.space_group_name_H-M   'P 1'
#
loop_
_entity.id
_entity.type
_entity.pdbx_description
1 polymer ?
#
loop_
_entity_poly.entity_id
_entity_poly.type
_entity_poly.pdbx_seq_one_letter_code
_entity_poly.pdbx_strand_id
1 'polypeptide(L)'
;MGLALRTTCPCCGYRTLAEGWGSFEVCAICWWEDDGVHSLAEGQLYFITAGVSDPRFTDHVRAPTEDEADPGWRPLDNGRDLQGDVPASGAPYWLER
;
A
#
# COMPACT_ATOMS: atom_id res chain seq x y z
N MET A 1 3.07 7.37 28.84
CA MET A 1 2.92 7.61 27.39
C MET A 1 2.90 6.25 26.71
N GLY A 2 1.75 5.80 26.21
CA GLY A 2 1.65 4.52 25.50
C GLY A 2 2.35 4.64 24.15
N LEU A 3 3.21 3.69 23.82
CA LEU A 3 3.79 3.57 22.48
C LEU A 3 2.62 3.39 21.50
N ALA A 4 2.42 4.34 20.59
CA ALA A 4 1.50 4.15 19.48
C ALA A 4 1.99 2.95 18.66
N LEU A 5 1.20 1.88 18.62
CA LEU A 5 1.48 0.73 17.78
C LEU A 5 1.29 1.18 16.34
N ARG A 6 2.38 1.18 15.55
CA ARG A 6 2.31 1.49 14.12
C ARG A 6 1.52 0.40 13.41
N THR A 7 0.65 0.77 12.48
CA THR A 7 -0.09 -0.17 11.64
C THR A 7 0.69 -0.49 10.36
N THR A 8 0.41 -1.67 9.81
CA THR A 8 1.04 -2.16 8.59
C THR A 8 0.59 -1.31 7.41
N CYS A 9 1.52 -0.73 6.65
CA CYS A 9 1.20 -0.13 5.36
C CYS A 9 0.74 -1.22 4.39
N PRO A 10 -0.45 -1.12 3.77
CA PRO A 10 -0.95 -2.16 2.87
C PRO A 10 -0.07 -2.28 1.61
N CYS A 11 0.62 -1.20 1.22
CA CYS A 11 1.49 -1.18 0.04
C CYS A 11 2.82 -1.92 0.28
N CYS A 12 3.53 -1.66 1.38
CA CYS A 12 4.88 -2.19 1.59
C CYS A 12 5.00 -3.29 2.64
N GLY A 13 3.98 -3.49 3.47
CA GLY A 13 3.97 -4.53 4.49
C GLY A 13 4.76 -4.23 5.76
N TYR A 14 5.27 -3.01 5.92
CA TYR A 14 5.96 -2.61 7.15
C TYR A 14 5.06 -1.80 8.08
N ARG A 15 5.26 -1.95 9.39
CA ARG A 15 4.55 -1.19 10.43
C ARG A 15 5.11 0.22 10.55
N THR A 16 4.62 1.11 9.70
CA THR A 16 5.10 2.49 9.57
C THR A 16 4.04 3.54 9.90
N LEU A 17 2.75 3.22 9.75
CA LEU A 17 1.67 4.20 9.86
C LEU A 17 1.35 4.47 11.33
N ALA A 18 1.62 5.68 11.80
CA ALA A 18 1.36 6.10 13.18
C ALA A 18 -0.13 6.42 13.43
N GLU A 19 -0.84 6.92 12.43
CA GLU A 19 -2.24 7.36 12.54
C GLU A 19 -3.23 6.27 12.12
N GLY A 20 -2.79 5.27 11.36
CA GLY A 20 -3.59 4.11 10.99
C GLY A 20 -4.06 4.13 9.53
N TRP A 21 -5.07 3.30 9.22
CA TRP A 21 -5.69 3.27 7.88
C TRP A 21 -6.81 4.29 7.79
N GLY A 22 -7.01 4.88 6.61
CA GLY A 22 -8.01 5.94 6.39
C GLY A 22 -7.66 7.30 7.01
N SER A 23 -6.44 7.47 7.54
CA SER A 23 -5.95 8.76 8.04
C SER A 23 -5.31 9.63 6.96
N PHE A 24 -5.16 9.11 5.74
CA PHE A 24 -4.38 9.75 4.66
C PHE A 24 -2.89 9.94 5.03
N GLU A 25 -2.37 9.16 5.98
CA GLU A 25 -0.95 9.18 6.30
C GLU A 25 -0.12 8.60 5.15
N VAL A 26 0.90 9.35 4.72
CA VAL A 26 1.85 8.89 3.70
C VAL A 26 2.89 7.98 4.34
N CYS A 27 3.05 6.78 3.79
CA CYS A 27 4.04 5.82 4.25
C CYS A 27 5.47 6.32 3.96
N ALA A 28 6.31 6.49 5.00
CA ALA A 28 7.70 6.94 4.81
C ALA A 28 8.60 5.92 4.06
N ILE A 29 8.21 4.63 4.02
CA ILE A 29 9.00 3.58 3.36
C ILE A 29 8.75 3.54 1.86
N CYS A 30 7.49 3.61 1.42
CA CYS A 30 7.13 3.44 0.01
C CYS A 30 6.44 4.64 -0.60
N TRP A 31 6.04 5.63 0.20
CA TRP A 31 5.32 6.83 -0.24
C TRP A 31 3.92 6.56 -0.81
N TRP A 32 3.25 5.51 -0.35
CA TRP A 32 1.83 5.27 -0.66
C TRP A 32 0.91 5.99 0.34
N GLU A 33 -0.25 6.46 -0.14
CA GLU A 33 -1.30 7.15 0.61
C GLU A 33 -2.68 6.58 0.21
N ASP A 34 -3.61 6.50 1.16
CA ASP A 34 -4.99 6.03 0.93
C ASP A 34 -5.89 7.17 0.43
N ASP A 35 -5.46 7.86 -0.63
CA ASP A 35 -6.12 9.05 -1.18
C ASP A 35 -7.15 8.74 -2.29
N GLY A 36 -7.22 7.48 -2.74
CA GLY A 36 -8.05 7.04 -3.85
C GLY A 36 -7.54 7.47 -5.24
N VAL A 37 -6.39 8.12 -5.33
CA VAL A 37 -5.75 8.52 -6.59
C VAL A 37 -4.86 7.40 -7.11
N HIS A 38 -4.10 6.74 -6.23
CA HIS A 38 -3.18 5.66 -6.60
C HIS A 38 -3.72 4.29 -6.18
N SER A 39 -3.74 3.33 -7.10
CA SER A 39 -4.24 1.99 -6.79
C SER A 39 -3.27 1.24 -5.87
N LEU A 40 -3.81 0.50 -4.90
CA LEU A 40 -3.01 -0.33 -4.00
C LEU A 40 -2.24 -1.42 -4.77
N ALA A 41 -2.88 -2.05 -5.75
CA ALA A 41 -2.27 -3.12 -6.54
C ALA A 41 -1.03 -2.63 -7.32
N GLU A 42 -1.13 -1.46 -7.95
CA GLU A 42 -0.01 -0.84 -8.66
C GLU A 42 1.08 -0.41 -7.69
N GLY A 43 0.71 0.21 -6.57
CA GLY A 43 1.65 0.59 -5.52
C GLY A 43 2.47 -0.59 -5.00
N GLN A 44 1.80 -1.72 -4.72
CA GLN A 44 2.47 -2.95 -4.30
C GLN A 44 3.41 -3.49 -5.38
N LEU A 45 3.01 -3.49 -6.65
CA LEU A 45 3.85 -3.94 -7.75
C LEU A 45 5.14 -3.10 -7.86
N TYR A 46 5.02 -1.78 -7.82
CA TYR A 46 6.19 -0.90 -7.83
C TYR A 46 7.03 -1.10 -6.58
N PHE A 47 6.43 -1.29 -5.40
CA PHE A 47 7.22 -1.48 -4.20
C PHE A 47 8.03 -2.77 -4.25
N ILE A 48 7.42 -3.87 -4.71
CA ILE A 48 8.09 -5.17 -4.86
C ILE A 48 9.25 -5.09 -5.86
N THR A 49 9.11 -4.30 -6.92
CA THR A 49 10.10 -4.25 -8.01
C THR A 49 11.13 -3.13 -7.87
N ALA A 50 10.81 -2.04 -7.17
CA ALA A 50 11.59 -0.80 -7.12
C ALA A 50 11.65 -0.14 -5.72
N GLY A 51 10.97 -0.67 -4.71
CA GLY A 51 11.00 -0.14 -3.34
C GLY A 51 10.20 1.16 -3.14
N VAL A 52 9.36 1.55 -4.09
CA VAL A 52 8.53 2.77 -4.06
C VAL A 52 7.12 2.46 -4.56
N SER A 53 6.11 3.21 -4.13
CA SER A 53 4.71 3.05 -4.58
C SER A 53 4.47 3.57 -6.00
N ASP A 54 5.25 4.57 -6.42
CA ASP A 54 5.22 5.15 -7.75
C ASP A 54 6.62 5.69 -8.09
N PRO A 55 7.16 5.46 -9.30
CA PRO A 55 8.49 5.93 -9.70
C PRO A 55 8.72 7.44 -9.52
N ARG A 56 7.65 8.25 -9.49
CA ARG A 56 7.74 9.70 -9.26
C ARG A 56 8.16 10.06 -7.83
N PHE A 57 8.09 9.12 -6.89
CA PHE A 57 8.33 9.35 -5.46
C PHE A 57 9.65 8.76 -4.95
N THR A 58 10.55 8.34 -5.84
CA THR A 58 11.83 7.73 -5.44
C THR A 58 12.68 8.62 -4.52
N ASP A 59 12.57 9.94 -4.63
CA ASP A 59 13.31 10.88 -3.77
C ASP A 59 12.68 11.08 -2.38
N HIS A 60 11.52 10.46 -2.11
CA HIS A 60 10.77 10.61 -0.86
C HIS A 60 10.75 9.34 0.01
N VAL A 61 11.29 8.23 -0.48
CA VAL A 61 11.32 6.96 0.26
C VAL A 61 12.56 6.82 1.14
N ARG A 62 12.45 5.99 2.19
CA ARG A 62 13.59 5.50 2.98
C ARG A 62 13.55 4.00 3.17
N ALA A 63 14.71 3.40 3.44
CA ALA A 63 14.78 2.00 3.82
C ALA A 63 14.05 1.71 5.15
N PRO A 64 13.45 0.53 5.33
CA PRO A 64 12.79 0.10 6.55
C PRO A 64 13.82 -0.39 7.59
N THR A 65 14.52 0.54 8.25
CA THR A 65 15.61 0.20 9.18
C THR A 65 15.13 -0.17 10.58
N GLU A 66 14.09 0.51 11.07
CA GLU A 66 13.53 0.33 12.42
C GLU A 66 12.11 -0.25 12.39
N ASP A 67 11.54 -0.39 11.19
CA ASP A 67 10.15 -0.80 10.99
C ASP A 67 10.06 -2.33 10.93
N GLU A 68 9.10 -2.88 11.66
CA GLU A 68 8.84 -4.31 11.66
C GLU A 68 8.07 -4.70 10.39
N ALA A 69 8.57 -5.71 9.67
CA ALA A 69 7.82 -6.33 8.57
C ALA A 69 6.66 -7.17 9.13
N ASP A 70 5.48 -7.03 8.55
CA ASP A 70 4.30 -7.80 8.91
C ASP A 70 4.37 -9.20 8.26
N PRO A 71 4.48 -10.29 9.05
CA PRO A 71 4.55 -11.65 8.50
C PRO A 71 3.26 -12.08 7.79
N GLY A 72 2.14 -11.39 8.02
CA GLY A 72 0.87 -11.61 7.34
C GLY A 72 0.72 -10.84 6.03
N TRP A 73 1.64 -9.93 5.72
CA TRP A 73 1.56 -9.13 4.49
C TRP A 73 1.82 -9.98 3.25
N ARG A 74 1.07 -9.67 2.20
CA ARG A 74 1.22 -10.23 0.87
C ARG A 74 0.65 -9.24 -0.16
N PRO A 75 1.01 -9.40 -1.45
CA PRO A 75 0.34 -8.67 -2.52
C PRO A 75 -1.17 -8.92 -2.53
N LEU A 76 -1.90 -7.89 -2.97
CA LEU A 76 -3.34 -7.90 -3.18
C LEU A 76 -3.68 -8.97 -4.20
N ASP A 77 -4.63 -9.82 -3.84
CA ASP A 77 -5.18 -10.83 -4.70
C ASP A 77 -6.64 -10.44 -4.98
N ASN A 78 -6.92 -9.90 -6.16
CA ASN A 78 -8.26 -9.45 -6.53
C ASN A 78 -9.29 -10.58 -6.38
N GLY A 79 -8.91 -11.82 -6.67
CA GLY A 79 -9.79 -12.99 -6.57
C GLY A 79 -10.14 -13.35 -5.15
N ARG A 80 -9.38 -12.90 -4.15
CA ARG A 80 -9.57 -13.18 -2.71
C ARG A 80 -10.03 -11.95 -1.92
N ASP A 81 -9.53 -10.77 -2.26
CA ASP A 81 -9.60 -9.56 -1.45
C ASP A 81 -10.65 -8.56 -1.91
N LEU A 82 -11.05 -8.62 -3.18
CA LEU A 82 -12.05 -7.72 -3.76
C LEU A 82 -13.40 -8.42 -3.99
N GLN A 83 -13.70 -9.48 -3.22
CA GLN A 83 -14.96 -10.20 -3.35
C GLN A 83 -16.14 -9.35 -2.83
N GLY A 84 -16.71 -8.59 -3.76
CA GLY A 84 -17.94 -7.80 -3.64
C GLY A 84 -18.17 -7.11 -4.99
N ASP A 85 -19.29 -7.42 -5.65
CA ASP A 85 -19.74 -6.90 -6.96
C ASP A 85 -18.61 -6.58 -7.97
N VAL A 86 -17.78 -7.57 -8.31
CA VAL A 86 -16.88 -7.49 -9.47
C VAL A 86 -17.75 -7.51 -10.74
N PRO A 87 -17.72 -6.48 -11.60
CA PRO A 87 -18.37 -6.55 -12.91
C PRO A 87 -17.87 -7.76 -13.67
N ALA A 88 -18.76 -8.42 -14.41
CA ALA A 88 -18.49 -9.69 -15.09
C ALA A 88 -17.27 -9.69 -16.04
N SER A 89 -16.71 -8.52 -16.37
CA SER A 89 -15.49 -8.39 -17.16
C SER A 89 -14.20 -8.72 -16.39
N GLY A 90 -14.21 -8.69 -15.06
CA GLY A 90 -12.99 -8.88 -14.25
C GLY A 90 -11.89 -7.85 -14.54
N ALA A 91 -12.19 -6.83 -15.34
CA ALA A 91 -11.30 -5.74 -15.68
C ALA A 91 -11.44 -4.64 -14.63
N PRO A 92 -10.35 -4.01 -14.19
CA PRO A 92 -10.43 -2.79 -13.42
C PRO A 92 -11.23 -1.73 -14.21
N TYR A 93 -12.14 -1.00 -13.55
CA TYR A 93 -13.10 -0.13 -14.23
C TYR A 93 -12.48 1.02 -15.06
N TRP A 94 -11.19 1.32 -14.87
CA TRP A 94 -10.42 2.30 -15.65
C TRP A 94 -9.91 1.80 -17.00
N LEU A 95 -10.07 0.50 -17.31
CA LEU A 95 -9.74 -0.11 -18.60
C LEU A 95 -10.90 -0.11 -19.62
N GLU A 96 -12.05 0.45 -19.27
CA GLU A 96 -13.25 0.51 -20.13
C GLU A 96 -13.50 1.91 -20.73
N ARG A 97 -12.43 2.72 -20.92
CA ARG A 97 -12.47 3.98 -21.68
C ARG A 97 -11.78 3.87 -23.03
#